data_AF-A0A6I3D6K3-F1
#
_entry.id   AF-A0A6I3D6K3-F1
#
_cell.length_a   1.000
_cell.length_b   1.000
_cell.length_c   1.000
_cell.angle_alpha   90.00
_cell.angle_beta   90.00
_cell.angle_gamma   90.00
#
_symmetry.space_group_name_H-M   'P 1'
#
loop_
_entity.id
_entity.type
_entity.pdbx_description
1 polymer ?
#
loop_
_entity_poly.entity_id
_entity_poly.type
_entity_poly.pdbx_seq_one_letter_code
_entity_poly.pdbx_strand_id
1 'polypeptide(L)' 'MTDALNDFNQQIMDEFRANAGKVGGHFEGRPMTIVHHTGAKSGIVRHAPLVYLP' A
#
# COMPACT_ATOMS: atom_id res chain seq x y z
N MET A 1 -10.02 14.04 -8.91
CA MET A 1 -9.45 14.03 -7.54
C MET A 1 -9.18 12.61 -7.02
N THR A 2 -9.96 11.59 -7.41
CA THR A 2 -9.74 10.18 -7.04
C THR A 2 -8.56 9.51 -7.74
N ASP A 3 -8.25 9.93 -8.97
CA ASP A 3 -7.34 9.18 -9.83
C ASP A 3 -5.89 9.35 -9.40
N ALA A 4 -5.48 10.56 -9.00
CA ALA A 4 -4.14 10.81 -8.47
C ALA A 4 -3.81 9.99 -7.20
N LEU A 5 -4.81 9.70 -6.35
CA LEU A 5 -4.62 8.84 -5.17
C LEU A 5 -4.51 7.37 -5.56
N ASN A 6 -5.24 6.94 -6.60
CA ASN A 6 -5.15 5.58 -7.12
C ASN A 6 -3.78 5.35 -7.79
N ASP A 7 -3.31 6.30 -8.59
CA ASP A 7 -2.00 6.24 -9.26
C ASP A 7 -0.86 6.19 -8.24
N PHE A 8 -0.94 7.02 -7.20
CA PHE A 8 0.02 7.01 -6.09
C PHE A 8 0.06 5.65 -5.36
N ASN A 9 -1.12 5.08 -5.06
CA ASN A 9 -1.19 3.77 -4.41
C ASN A 9 -0.66 2.64 -5.30
N GLN A 10 -0.89 2.71 -6.62
CA GLN A 10 -0.33 1.74 -7.56
C GLN A 10 1.21 1.80 -7.58
N GLN A 11 1.79 3.01 -7.62
CA GLN A 11 3.24 3.18 -7.58
C GLN A 11 3.86 2.58 -6.30
N ILE A 12 3.24 2.83 -5.12
CA ILE A 12 3.68 2.24 -3.86
C ILE A 12 3.63 0.72 -3.91
N MET A 13 2.56 0.15 -4.46
CA MET A 13 2.38 -1.30 -4.55
C MET A 13 3.42 -1.94 -5.46
N ASP A 14 3.74 -1.29 -6.59
CA ASP A 14 4.73 -1.80 -7.54
C ASP A 14 6.14 -1.73 -6.96
N GLU A 15 6.50 -0.61 -6.31
CA GLU A 15 7.79 -0.48 -5.63
C GLU A 15 7.94 -1.50 -4.49
N PHE A 16 6.91 -1.64 -3.65
CA PHE A 16 6.89 -2.62 -2.57
C PHE A 16 7.15 -4.04 -3.09
N ARG A 17 6.52 -4.41 -4.21
CA ARG A 17 6.69 -5.72 -4.85
C ARG A 17 8.07 -5.89 -5.46
N ALA A 18 8.59 -4.86 -6.13
CA ALA A 18 9.90 -4.90 -6.77
C ALA A 18 11.07 -4.94 -5.76
N ASN A 19 10.90 -4.30 -4.60
CA ASN A 19 11.97 -4.06 -3.63
C ASN A 19 11.84 -4.89 -2.35
N ALA A 20 11.18 -6.05 -2.44
CA ALA A 20 11.02 -7.00 -1.32
C ALA A 20 10.45 -6.34 -0.04
N GLY A 21 9.45 -5.48 -0.22
CA GLY A 21 8.72 -4.82 0.86
C GLY A 21 9.30 -3.48 1.31
N LYS A 22 10.33 -2.96 0.63
CA LYS A 22 10.91 -1.64 0.91
C LYS A 22 10.36 -0.59 -0.05
N VAL A 23 10.00 0.58 0.46
CA VAL A 23 9.51 1.71 -0.33
C VAL A 23 10.24 2.97 0.13
N GLY A 24 10.68 3.80 -0.81
CA GLY A 24 11.40 5.04 -0.53
C GLY A 24 10.51 6.21 -0.09
N GLY A 25 11.08 7.41 -0.07
CA GLY A 25 10.36 8.64 0.24
C GLY A 25 9.80 8.64 1.66
N HIS A 26 8.50 8.88 1.82
CA HIS A 26 7.87 8.95 3.14
C HIS A 26 7.94 7.64 3.95
N PHE A 27 8.16 6.50 3.29
CA PHE A 27 8.20 5.18 3.90
C PHE A 27 9.63 4.63 4.07
N GLU A 28 10.64 5.41 3.70
CA GLU A 28 12.03 4.96 3.73
C GLU A 28 12.47 4.55 5.15
N GLY A 29 13.14 3.40 5.23
CA GLY A 29 13.63 2.84 6.50
C GLY A 29 12.54 2.27 7.43
N ARG A 30 11.26 2.31 7.03
CA ARG A 30 10.15 1.81 7.84
C ARG A 30 9.70 0.41 7.40
N PRO A 31 9.36 -0.49 8.32
CA PRO A 31 8.79 -1.78 7.97
C PRO A 31 7.36 -1.59 7.46
N MET A 32 7.11 -2.12 6.26
CA MET A 32 5.87 -1.95 5.51
C MET A 32 5.17 -3.29 5.30
N THR A 33 3.84 -3.24 5.21
CA THR A 33 3.01 -4.38 4.83
C THR A 33 1.86 -3.91 3.92
N ILE A 34 1.34 -4.83 3.11
CA ILE A 34 0.14 -4.61 2.32
C ILE A 34 -0.97 -5.46 2.89
N VAL A 35 -2.00 -4.81 3.44
CA VAL A 35 -3.18 -5.52 3.95
C VAL A 35 -4.18 -5.73 2.81
N HIS A 36 -4.47 -7.00 2.54
CA HIS A 36 -5.56 -7.41 1.66
C HIS A 36 -6.82 -7.63 2.50
N HIS A 37 -7.89 -6.90 2.19
CA HIS A 37 -9.13 -6.96 2.97
C HIS A 37 -10.38 -6.80 2.10
N THR A 38 -11.49 -7.32 2.61
CA THR A 38 -12.81 -7.15 2.02
C THR A 38 -13.55 -6.04 2.75
N GLY A 39 -14.04 -5.04 2.03
CA GLY A 39 -14.77 -3.94 2.64
C GLY A 39 -16.05 -4.41 3.32
N ALA A 40 -16.16 -4.23 4.64
CA ALA A 40 -17.26 -4.78 5.45
C ALA A 40 -18.67 -4.42 4.97
N LYS A 41 -18.84 -3.23 4.37
CA LYS A 41 -20.13 -2.78 3.79
C LYS A 41 -20.29 -3.11 2.31
N SER A 42 -19.21 -3.02 1.54
CA SER A 42 -19.27 -3.08 0.07
C SER A 42 -18.95 -4.44 -0.52
N GLY A 43 -18.32 -5.35 0.24
CA GLY A 43 -17.81 -6.61 -0.28
C GLY A 43 -16.64 -6.47 -1.26
N ILE A 44 -16.23 -5.24 -1.60
CA ILE A 44 -15.15 -4.99 -2.56
C ILE A 44 -13.81 -5.28 -1.90
N VAL A 45 -12.99 -6.04 -2.61
CA VAL A 45 -11.61 -6.36 -2.26
C VAL A 45 -10.71 -5.16 -2.49
N ARG A 46 -9.86 -4.84 -1.51
CA ARG A 46 -8.91 -3.72 -1.58
C ARG A 46 -7.55 -4.09 -0.99
N HIS A 47 -6.53 -3.36 -1.43
CA HIS A 47 -5.19 -3.37 -0.88
C HIS A 47 -4.92 -2.04 -0.17
N ALA A 48 -4.35 -2.10 1.03
CA ALA A 48 -3.97 -0.93 1.79
C ALA A 48 -2.49 -1.04 2.22
N PRO A 49 -1.60 -0.18 1.70
CA PRO A 49 -0.23 -0.07 2.18
C PRO A 49 -0.19 0.56 3.58
N LEU A 50 0.49 -0.07 4.53
CA LEU A 50 0.61 0.40 5.91
C LEU A 50 2.03 0.22 6.45
N VAL A 51 2.48 1.17 7.26
CA VAL A 51 3.62 0.97 8.17
C VAL A 51 3.13 0.15 9.36
N TYR A 52 3.93 -0.80 9.82
CA TYR A 52 3.63 -1.55 11.04
C TYR A 52 4.69 -1.35 12.11
N LEU A 53 4.34 -1.69 13.35
CA LEU A 53 5.29 -1.80 14.45
C LEU A 53 5.43 -3.31 14.78
N PRO A 54 6.65 -3.82 14.97
CA PRO A 54 6.88 -5.22 15.34
C PRO A 54 6.25 -5.60 16.68
#